data_AF-B8KX46-F1
#
_entry.id   AF-B8KX46-F1
#
_cell.length_a   1.000
_cell.length_b   1.000
_cell.length_c   1.000
_cell.angle_alpha   90.00
_cell.angle_beta   90.00
_cell.angle_gamma   90.00
#
_symmetry.space_group_name_H-M   'P 1'
#
loop_
_entity.id
_entity.type
_entity.pdbx_description
1 polymer ?
#
loop_
_entity_poly.entity_id
_entity_poly.type
_entity_poly.pdbx_seq_one_letter_code
_entity_poly.pdbx_strand_id
1 'polypeptide(L)'
;MAGRIRIRAQKQGEYTEVKALMRHPMETGMRKDAAGEPIPAHFITEVAGKHGEKVVMSAQWGAAVSQNPFLGFRFKGGESGDEVSVSYIDNKGETGSGSTKIR
;
A
#
# COMPACT_ATOMS: atom_id res chain seq x y z
N MET A 1 -7.21 -6.67 -13.14
CA MET A 1 -5.94 -5.95 -13.38
C MET A 1 -5.38 -5.58 -12.02
N ALA A 2 -4.17 -6.02 -11.69
CA ALA A 2 -3.54 -5.76 -10.39
C ALA A 2 -3.60 -4.28 -10.02
N GLY A 3 -3.96 -3.98 -8.76
CA GLY A 3 -4.05 -2.60 -8.28
C GLY A 3 -2.74 -1.86 -8.49
N ARG A 4 -2.79 -0.76 -9.26
CA ARG A 4 -1.59 0.01 -9.61
C ARG A 4 -1.09 0.78 -8.37
N ILE A 5 0.08 0.40 -7.86
CA ILE A 5 0.77 1.14 -6.79
C ILE A 5 1.81 2.07 -7.42
N ARG A 6 1.76 3.37 -7.09
CA ARG A 6 2.80 4.32 -7.47
C ARG A 6 3.76 4.48 -6.30
N ILE A 7 5.03 4.13 -6.50
CA ILE A 7 6.04 4.14 -5.45
C ILE A 7 7.13 5.15 -5.78
N ARG A 8 7.57 5.88 -4.76
CA ARG A 8 8.82 6.66 -4.76
C ARG A 8 9.64 6.22 -3.56
N ALA A 9 10.90 5.85 -3.79
CA ALA A 9 11.86 5.57 -2.76
C ALA A 9 13.06 6.50 -2.91
N GLN A 10 13.49 7.14 -1.81
CA GLN A 10 14.60 8.09 -1.80
C GLN A 10 15.51 7.85 -0.60
N LYS A 11 16.81 7.79 -0.83
CA LYS A 11 17.81 7.77 0.24
C LYS A 11 17.91 9.15 0.89
N GLN A 12 17.87 9.18 2.22
CA GLN A 12 18.00 10.38 3.05
C GLN A 12 18.94 10.06 4.22
N GLY A 13 20.24 10.34 4.04
CA GLY A 13 21.27 10.00 5.02
C GLY A 13 21.29 8.49 5.27
N GLU A 14 21.12 8.06 6.52
CA GLU A 14 21.11 6.63 6.87
C GLU A 14 19.80 5.91 6.55
N TYR A 15 18.74 6.63 6.21
CA TYR A 15 17.40 6.07 6.02
C TYR A 15 16.97 6.12 4.56
N THR A 16 16.14 5.16 4.15
CA THR A 16 15.37 5.24 2.92
C THR A 16 13.94 5.62 3.24
N GLU A 17 13.44 6.70 2.64
CA GLU A 17 12.03 7.10 2.69
C GLU A 17 11.27 6.48 1.51
N VAL A 18 10.18 5.79 1.82
CA VAL A 18 9.31 5.15 0.83
C VAL A 18 7.92 5.77 0.95
N LYS A 19 7.39 6.20 -0.20
CA LYS A 19 6.04 6.75 -0.34
C LYS A 19 5.31 5.96 -1.42
N ALA A 20 4.17 5.38 -1.05
CA ALA A 20 3.34 4.57 -1.93
C ALA A 20 1.91 5.10 -1.97
N LEU A 21 1.38 5.28 -3.18
CA LEU A 21 -0.02 5.61 -3.42
C LEU A 21 -0.70 4.40 -4.08
N MET A 22 -1.67 3.81 -3.40
CA MET A 22 -2.38 2.62 -3.83
C MET A 22 -3.74 3.00 -4.39
N ARG A 23 -4.05 2.63 -5.64
CA ARG A 23 -5.39 2.85 -6.19
C ARG A 23 -6.34 1.75 -5.71
N HIS A 24 -7.14 2.05 -4.69
CA HIS A 24 -8.07 1.11 -4.08
C HIS A 24 -9.32 1.84 -3.57
N PRO A 25 -10.54 1.27 -3.71
CA PRO A 25 -11.79 1.92 -3.30
C PRO A 25 -11.90 2.18 -1.79
N MET A 26 -11.43 1.24 -0.96
CA MET A 26 -11.57 1.29 0.51
C MET A 26 -13.03 1.53 0.92
N GLU A 27 -13.94 0.76 0.34
CA GLU A 27 -15.35 0.83 0.69
C GLU A 27 -15.55 0.30 2.11
N THR A 28 -16.23 1.11 2.91
CA THR A 28 -16.34 0.89 4.36
C THR A 28 -17.41 -0.13 4.72
N GLY A 29 -18.37 -0.36 3.82
CA GLY A 29 -19.59 -1.10 4.13
C GLY A 29 -20.75 -0.22 4.63
N MET A 30 -20.48 1.06 4.94
CA MET A 30 -21.45 1.97 5.56
C MET A 30 -22.18 2.85 4.55
N ARG A 31 -21.69 2.94 3.32
CA ARG A 31 -22.35 3.70 2.26
C ARG A 31 -23.55 2.93 1.71
N LYS A 32 -24.55 3.69 1.26
CA LYS A 32 -25.71 3.17 0.53
C LYS A 32 -25.66 3.61 -0.93
N ASP A 33 -26.22 2.79 -1.80
CA ASP A 33 -26.41 3.13 -3.21
C ASP A 33 -27.65 4.03 -3.42
N ALA A 34 -27.99 4.30 -4.69
CA ALA A 34 -29.15 5.12 -5.04
C ALA A 34 -30.50 4.46 -4.71
N ALA A 35 -30.54 3.14 -4.57
CA ALA A 35 -31.73 2.40 -4.14
C ALA A 35 -31.86 2.33 -2.60
N GLY A 36 -30.83 2.76 -1.86
CA GLY A 36 -30.78 2.71 -0.41
C GLY A 36 -30.17 1.43 0.17
N GLU A 37 -29.66 0.55 -0.70
CA GLU A 37 -29.04 -0.72 -0.32
C GLU A 37 -27.59 -0.52 0.13
N PRO A 38 -27.11 -1.27 1.15
CA PRO A 38 -25.75 -1.15 1.63
C PRO A 38 -24.74 -1.65 0.58
N ILE A 39 -23.69 -0.86 0.34
CA ILE A 39 -22.58 -1.26 -0.53
C ILE A 39 -21.63 -2.15 0.28
N PRO A 40 -21.32 -3.38 -0.16
CA PRO A 40 -20.45 -4.28 0.61
C PRO A 40 -19.05 -3.72 0.85
N ALA A 41 -18.51 -3.95 2.05
CA ALA A 41 -17.17 -3.53 2.43
C ALA A 41 -16.09 -4.12 1.50
N HIS A 42 -15.17 -3.28 1.06
CA HIS A 42 -14.05 -3.67 0.20
C HIS A 42 -12.82 -2.81 0.52
N PHE A 43 -11.97 -3.33 1.39
CA PHE A 43 -10.82 -2.60 1.93
C PHE A 43 -9.60 -3.51 2.05
N ILE A 44 -8.42 -2.88 1.98
CA ILE A 44 -7.13 -3.54 2.18
C ILE A 44 -7.00 -3.98 3.63
N THR A 45 -6.63 -5.24 3.85
CA THR A 45 -6.44 -5.82 5.18
C THR A 45 -4.97 -5.88 5.58
N GLU A 46 -4.08 -6.16 4.62
CA GLU A 46 -2.66 -6.34 4.88
C GLU A 46 -1.82 -5.56 3.87
N VAL A 47 -0.75 -4.92 4.36
CA VAL A 47 0.24 -4.23 3.53
C VAL A 47 1.64 -4.64 3.98
N ALA A 48 2.51 -4.88 3.01
CA ALA A 48 3.92 -5.18 3.24
C ALA A 48 4.82 -4.30 2.36
N GLY A 49 5.90 -3.80 2.95
CA GLY A 49 7.00 -3.14 2.26
C GLY A 49 8.28 -3.96 2.41
N LYS A 50 8.97 -4.22 1.29
CA LYS A 50 10.22 -4.98 1.26
C LYS A 50 11.35 -4.19 0.63
N HIS A 51 12.56 -4.41 1.12
CA HIS A 51 13.83 -4.02 0.50
C HIS A 51 14.52 -5.31 0.07
N GLY A 52 14.60 -5.55 -1.25
CA GLY A 52 14.86 -6.88 -1.80
C GLY A 52 13.84 -7.89 -1.26
N GLU A 53 14.33 -8.96 -0.62
CA GLU A 53 13.49 -10.00 -0.02
C GLU A 53 13.08 -9.69 1.43
N LYS A 54 13.75 -8.73 2.09
CA LYS A 54 13.54 -8.43 3.51
C LYS A 54 12.31 -7.57 3.71
N VAL A 55 11.40 -8.02 4.56
CA VAL A 55 10.27 -7.20 5.04
C VAL A 55 10.81 -6.11 5.97
N VAL A 56 10.61 -4.86 5.59
CA VAL A 56 11.02 -3.67 6.35
C VAL A 56 9.83 -2.92 6.94
N MET A 57 8.61 -3.21 6.46
CA MET A 57 7.37 -2.68 6.99
C MET A 57 6.25 -3.70 6.78
N SER A 58 5.42 -3.89 7.79
CA SER A 58 4.14 -4.59 7.69
C SER A 58 3.07 -3.78 8.42
N ALA A 59 1.84 -3.83 7.92
CA ALA A 59 0.70 -3.17 8.54
C ALA A 59 -0.57 -3.97 8.31
N GLN A 60 -1.46 -3.93 9.30
CA GLN A 60 -2.84 -4.38 9.18
C GLN A 60 -3.76 -3.17 9.11
N TRP A 61 -4.60 -3.12 8.10
CA TRP A 61 -5.52 -2.03 7.83
C TRP A 61 -6.97 -2.47 8.02
N GLY A 62 -7.82 -1.50 8.33
CA GLY A 62 -9.26 -1.68 8.44
C GLY A 62 -10.00 -0.75 7.49
N ALA A 63 -11.32 -0.92 7.47
CA ALA A 63 -12.25 -0.13 6.66
C ALA A 63 -12.15 1.40 6.89
N ALA A 64 -11.56 1.85 8.00
CA ALA A 64 -11.41 3.27 8.32
C ALA A 64 -10.29 3.98 7.53
N VAL A 65 -9.45 3.26 6.78
CA VAL A 65 -8.41 3.87 5.94
C VAL A 65 -9.06 4.45 4.68
N SER A 66 -8.73 5.71 4.36
CA SER A 66 -9.36 6.45 3.25
C SER A 66 -9.09 5.84 1.88
N GLN A 67 -10.01 6.11 0.94
CA GLN A 67 -9.86 5.76 -0.48
C GLN A 67 -8.52 6.23 -1.05
N ASN A 68 -7.96 5.43 -1.96
CA ASN A 68 -6.63 5.60 -2.54
C ASN A 68 -5.53 5.80 -1.47
N PRO A 69 -5.28 4.80 -0.61
CA PRO A 69 -4.43 4.98 0.55
C PRO A 69 -3.02 5.46 0.19
N PHE A 70 -2.53 6.42 0.98
CA PHE A 70 -1.15 6.85 0.97
C PHE A 70 -0.41 6.21 2.15
N LEU A 71 0.70 5.54 1.85
CA LEU A 71 1.57 4.91 2.82
C LEU A 71 2.96 5.55 2.74
N GLY A 72 3.38 6.18 3.83
CA GLY A 72 4.73 6.69 4.01
C GLY A 72 5.43 5.94 5.13
N PHE A 73 6.61 5.38 4.86
CA PHE A 73 7.44 4.78 5.89
C PHE A 73 8.93 5.01 5.61
N ARG A 74 9.76 4.78 6.64
CA ARG A 74 11.21 4.86 6.54
C ARG A 74 11.83 3.60 7.12
N PHE A 75 12.94 3.16 6.55
CA PHE A 75 13.76 2.08 7.12
C PHE A 75 15.24 2.47 7.05
N LYS A 76 16.05 1.93 7.96
CA LYS A 76 17.49 2.18 7.98
C LYS A 76 18.19 1.34 6.91
N GLY A 77 19.11 1.94 6.16
CA GLY A 77 19.82 1.29 5.05
C GLY A 77 19.17 1.52 3.68
N GLY A 78 19.53 0.67 2.71
CA GLY A 78 19.17 0.79 1.29
C GLY A 78 20.05 1.79 0.57
N GLU A 79 20.52 1.44 -0.63
CA GLU A 79 21.38 2.29 -1.47
C GLU A 79 20.70 2.59 -2.81
N SER A 80 21.13 3.67 -3.46
CA SER A 80 20.58 4.04 -4.77
C SER A 80 20.74 2.88 -5.77
N GLY A 81 19.65 2.51 -6.43
CA GLY A 81 19.59 1.37 -7.34
C GLY A 81 19.00 0.09 -6.73
N ASP A 82 18.97 -0.04 -5.40
CA ASP A 82 18.32 -1.16 -4.71
C ASP A 82 16.81 -1.17 -5.00
N GLU A 83 16.22 -2.37 -5.00
CA GLU A 83 14.77 -2.50 -5.19
C GLU A 83 14.00 -2.41 -3.87
N VAL A 84 12.94 -1.62 -3.89
CA VAL A 84 11.90 -1.59 -2.86
C VAL A 84 10.57 -1.98 -3.50
N SER A 85 9.84 -2.87 -2.85
CA SER A 85 8.50 -3.26 -3.26
C SER A 85 7.47 -2.99 -2.16
N VAL A 86 6.24 -2.71 -2.59
CA VAL A 86 5.07 -2.60 -1.72
C VAL A 86 3.98 -3.49 -2.29
N SER A 87 3.32 -4.24 -1.43
CA SER A 87 2.21 -5.11 -1.79
C SER A 87 1.09 -5.02 -0.77
N TYR A 88 -0.13 -5.33 -1.19
CA TYR A 88 -1.28 -5.46 -0.31
C TYR A 88 -2.15 -6.66 -0.66
N ILE A 89 -2.97 -7.08 0.30
CA ILE A 89 -4.08 -8.02 0.16
C ILE A 89 -5.34 -7.34 0.72
N ASP A 90 -6.48 -7.50 0.06
CA ASP A 90 -7.76 -7.00 0.53
C ASP A 90 -8.68 -8.09 1.10
N ASN A 91 -9.79 -7.67 1.70
CA ASN A 91 -10.77 -8.57 2.31
C ASN A 91 -11.54 -9.46 1.31
N LYS A 92 -11.35 -9.29 0.01
CA LYS A 92 -11.87 -10.15 -1.06
C LYS A 92 -10.79 -11.08 -1.63
N GLY A 93 -9.57 -11.03 -1.10
CA GLY A 93 -8.43 -11.80 -1.56
C GLY A 93 -7.76 -11.23 -2.82
N GLU A 94 -8.15 -10.04 -3.29
CA GLU A 94 -7.44 -9.38 -4.38
C GLU A 94 -6.12 -8.80 -3.86
N THR A 95 -5.15 -8.72 -4.75
CA THR A 95 -3.81 -8.24 -4.43
C THR A 95 -3.38 -7.12 -5.36
N GLY A 96 -2.54 -6.25 -4.84
CA GLY A 96 -1.83 -5.25 -5.63
C GLY A 96 -0.36 -5.22 -5.22
N SER A 97 0.52 -4.96 -6.18
CA SER A 97 1.94 -4.86 -5.95
C SER A 97 2.57 -3.81 -6.85
N GLY A 98 3.70 -3.28 -6.42
CA GLY A 98 4.57 -2.45 -7.23
C GLY A 98 5.99 -2.48 -6.68
N SER A 99 6.97 -2.21 -7.54
CA SER A 99 8.35 -2.01 -7.14
C SER A 99 8.94 -0.76 -7.78
N THR A 100 10.01 -0.25 -7.18
CA THR A 100 10.82 0.82 -7.73
C THR A 100 12.25 0.71 -7.21
N LYS A 101 13.18 1.39 -7.88
CA LYS A 101 14.55 1.54 -7.39
C LYS A 101 14.65 2.75 -6.46
N ILE A 102 15.41 2.58 -5.37
CA ILE A 102 15.79 3.71 -4.51
C ILE A 102 16.59 4.70 -5.36
N ARG A 103 16.24 5.98 -5.20
CA ARG A 103 16.97 7.10 -5.78
C ARG A 103 17.87 7.74 -4.74
#